data_AF-A0A925EBW2-F1
#
_entry.id   AF-A0A925EBW2-F1
#
_cell.length_a   1.000
_cell.length_b   1.000
_cell.length_c   1.000
_cell.angle_alpha   90.00
_cell.angle_beta   90.00
_cell.angle_gamma   90.00
#
_symmetry.space_group_name_H-M   'P 1'
#
loop_
_entity.id
_entity.type
_entity.pdbx_description
1 polymer ?
#
loop_
_entity_poly.entity_id
_entity_poly.type
_entity_poly.pdbx_seq_one_letter_code
_entity_poly.pdbx_strand_id
1 'polypeptide(L)'
;MRFSYSPSLTPLKLLLSGYLLINALAGHTQSEISFAKHNSFKTTVPDSSGTHTENRDLVLAKKTIQLVDSISRSAGISSHFAWIYTRVMLNVERQISGADSATSAFIRKFEVAFADYFLDACNDNKNGTLSSSSEWKTLFSNPSAHSLPLTIMGISAHTNGDMWQAFVNNFKEKEIRLHKKAFLACQASIVKVYYPFFDSIATQSPYLQFMKFATVGLVKNLGERIIYKWRRRQVNLAILYFHDQSRFNRKLEVVKKKKEKIDKLLLHRISLILPKKAGRSSGISISGRQ
;
A
#
# COMPACT_ATOMS: atom_id res chain seq x y z
N MET A 1 21.04 -31.95 18.22
CA MET A 1 20.44 -31.62 16.91
C MET A 1 21.38 -30.68 16.16
N ARG A 2 22.01 -31.13 15.07
CA ARG A 2 22.83 -30.27 14.19
C ARG A 2 21.90 -29.68 13.12
N PHE A 3 21.82 -28.35 13.04
CA PHE A 3 21.13 -27.68 11.95
C PHE A 3 21.99 -27.78 10.70
N SER A 4 21.55 -28.59 9.73
CA SER A 4 22.14 -28.64 8.41
C SER A 4 21.83 -27.33 7.69
N TYR A 5 22.78 -26.40 7.70
CA TYR A 5 22.72 -25.18 6.88
C TYR A 5 22.78 -25.59 5.40
N SER A 6 21.73 -25.29 4.64
CA SER A 6 21.75 -25.42 3.19
C SER A 6 22.76 -24.41 2.61
N PRO A 7 23.82 -24.87 1.91
CA PRO A 7 24.81 -23.97 1.34
C PRO A 7 24.26 -23.37 0.04
N SER A 8 24.60 -22.10 -0.20
CA SER A 8 24.56 -21.40 -1.51
C SER A 8 23.41 -20.43 -1.84
N LEU A 9 22.97 -19.62 -0.88
CA LEU A 9 22.64 -18.22 -1.19
C LEU A 9 23.81 -17.36 -0.73
N THR A 10 24.76 -17.12 -1.64
CA THR A 10 25.89 -16.22 -1.35
C THR A 10 25.36 -14.82 -1.02
N PRO A 11 26.01 -14.07 -0.11
CA PRO A 11 25.66 -12.68 0.20
C PRO A 11 25.46 -11.82 -1.06
N LEU A 12 26.21 -12.13 -2.13
CA LEU A 12 26.09 -11.51 -3.46
C LEU A 12 24.74 -11.76 -4.14
N LYS A 13 24.19 -12.99 -4.13
CA LYS A 13 22.86 -13.30 -4.71
C LYS A 13 21.72 -12.63 -3.94
N LEU A 14 21.91 -12.41 -2.64
CA LEU A 14 20.96 -11.72 -1.77
C LEU A 14 21.01 -10.19 -1.97
N LEU A 15 22.21 -9.60 -2.06
CA LEU A 15 22.42 -8.21 -2.50
C LEU A 15 21.81 -7.96 -3.88
N LEU A 16 22.00 -8.88 -4.83
CA LEU A 16 21.39 -8.83 -6.15
C LEU A 16 19.86 -8.89 -6.08
N SER A 17 19.28 -9.63 -5.12
CA SER A 17 17.83 -9.70 -4.95
C SER A 17 17.22 -8.44 -4.33
N GLY A 18 17.93 -7.82 -3.37
CA GLY A 18 17.60 -6.48 -2.89
C GLY A 18 17.69 -5.49 -4.04
N TYR A 19 18.80 -5.49 -4.79
CA TYR A 19 19.03 -4.65 -5.96
C TYR A 19 17.99 -4.86 -7.08
N LEU A 20 17.52 -6.09 -7.32
CA LEU A 20 16.47 -6.40 -8.29
C LEU A 20 15.08 -5.95 -7.83
N LEU A 21 14.77 -6.05 -6.53
CA LEU A 21 13.57 -5.46 -5.95
C LEU A 21 13.63 -3.92 -6.12
N ILE A 22 14.80 -3.33 -5.88
CA ILE A 22 15.09 -1.90 -6.01
C ILE A 22 15.00 -1.42 -7.48
N ASN A 23 15.56 -2.16 -8.43
CA ASN A 23 15.51 -1.81 -9.87
C ASN A 23 14.13 -2.04 -10.49
N ALA A 24 13.39 -3.06 -10.04
CA ALA A 24 11.98 -3.23 -10.38
C ALA A 24 11.15 -2.01 -9.94
N LEU A 25 11.52 -1.39 -8.81
CA LEU A 25 10.86 -0.20 -8.27
C LEU A 25 11.35 1.12 -8.91
N ALA A 26 12.61 1.18 -9.39
CA ALA A 26 13.27 2.42 -9.83
C ALA A 26 13.11 2.78 -11.32
N GLY A 27 13.09 1.83 -12.26
CA GLY A 27 12.77 2.00 -13.70
C GLY A 27 13.51 3.06 -14.53
N HIS A 28 14.37 2.60 -15.48
CA HIS A 28 14.90 3.37 -16.61
C HIS A 28 13.79 3.94 -17.53
N THR A 29 14.01 5.13 -18.08
CA THR A 29 13.11 5.84 -19.03
C THR A 29 13.87 6.26 -20.29
N GLN A 30 13.38 5.85 -21.46
CA GLN A 30 13.63 6.55 -22.74
C GLN A 30 12.44 6.32 -23.71
N SER A 31 12.23 7.34 -24.56
CA SER A 31 11.34 7.58 -25.73
C SER A 31 9.80 7.74 -25.57
N GLU A 32 9.34 8.99 -25.78
CA GLU A 32 8.60 9.53 -26.97
C GLU A 32 7.51 8.66 -27.67
N ILE A 33 6.48 9.12 -28.40
CA ILE A 33 5.94 10.41 -28.91
C ILE A 33 4.40 10.24 -29.11
N SER A 34 3.72 11.34 -29.50
CA SER A 34 2.29 11.67 -29.72
C SER A 34 1.25 10.62 -30.16
N PHE A 35 -0.03 10.83 -29.77
CA PHE A 35 -1.18 11.18 -30.66
C PHE A 35 -2.50 11.27 -29.85
N ALA A 36 -3.53 11.87 -30.46
CA ALA A 36 -4.62 12.62 -29.83
C ALA A 36 -6.00 11.93 -29.69
N LYS A 37 -6.83 12.58 -28.84
CA LYS A 37 -8.28 12.89 -28.93
C LYS A 37 -9.35 12.05 -28.18
N HIS A 38 -10.05 12.82 -27.32
CA HIS A 38 -11.43 12.82 -26.81
C HIS A 38 -12.03 11.63 -26.03
N ASN A 39 -12.47 11.93 -24.80
CA ASN A 39 -13.76 11.47 -24.26
C ASN A 39 -14.37 12.50 -23.29
N SER A 40 -15.68 12.69 -23.41
CA SER A 40 -16.51 13.66 -22.68
C SER A 40 -16.96 13.06 -21.34
N PHE A 41 -16.77 13.79 -20.25
CA PHE A 41 -17.20 13.39 -18.90
C PHE A 41 -18.31 14.31 -18.41
N LYS A 42 -19.44 13.73 -17.99
CA LYS A 42 -20.56 14.45 -17.37
C LYS A 42 -20.15 14.91 -15.97
N THR A 43 -19.89 16.20 -15.81
CA THR A 43 -19.79 16.86 -14.51
C THR A 43 -21.18 17.25 -14.00
N THR A 44 -21.61 16.66 -12.90
CA THR A 44 -22.68 17.19 -12.05
C THR A 44 -22.21 18.45 -11.33
N VAL A 45 -23.03 19.50 -11.40
CA VAL A 45 -22.79 20.80 -10.76
C VAL A 45 -23.12 20.69 -9.27
N PRO A 46 -22.26 21.18 -8.35
CA PRO A 46 -22.57 21.17 -6.93
C PRO A 46 -23.46 22.37 -6.57
N ASP A 47 -24.54 22.08 -5.85
CA ASP A 47 -25.52 23.03 -5.36
C ASP A 47 -25.10 23.69 -4.03
N SER A 48 -25.58 24.90 -3.77
CA SER A 48 -24.99 25.88 -2.83
C SER A 48 -25.40 25.77 -1.35
N SER A 49 -25.69 24.57 -0.83
CA SER A 49 -26.05 24.34 0.58
C SER A 49 -24.85 23.91 1.45
N GLY A 50 -23.94 24.86 1.72
CA GLY A 50 -22.60 24.59 2.27
C GLY A 50 -22.52 23.97 3.68
N THR A 51 -23.52 24.15 4.56
CA THR A 51 -23.40 23.75 5.98
C THR A 51 -23.88 22.33 6.28
N HIS A 52 -24.87 21.81 5.54
CA HIS A 52 -25.38 20.44 5.75
C HIS A 52 -24.48 19.37 5.14
N THR A 53 -23.79 19.69 4.05
CA THR A 53 -22.92 18.76 3.33
C THR A 53 -21.65 18.46 4.13
N GLU A 54 -21.04 19.49 4.74
CA GLU A 54 -19.80 19.33 5.51
C GLU A 54 -19.97 18.42 6.74
N ASN A 55 -21.08 18.55 7.47
CA ASN A 55 -21.34 17.71 8.64
C ASN A 55 -21.56 16.24 8.23
N ARG A 56 -22.24 16.00 7.11
CA ARG A 56 -22.44 14.63 6.58
C ARG A 56 -21.11 13.98 6.18
N ASP A 57 -20.23 14.71 5.51
CA ASP A 57 -18.92 14.20 5.07
C ASP A 57 -18.03 13.85 6.28
N LEU A 58 -18.05 14.67 7.34
CA LEU A 58 -17.34 14.39 8.59
C LEU A 58 -17.88 13.15 9.30
N VAL A 59 -19.21 12.97 9.34
CA VAL A 59 -19.83 11.78 9.93
C VAL A 59 -19.46 10.52 9.15
N LEU A 60 -19.49 10.59 7.80
CA LEU A 60 -19.09 9.47 6.95
C LEU A 60 -17.62 9.13 7.13
N ALA A 61 -16.75 10.15 7.12
CA ALA A 61 -15.32 9.99 7.36
C ALA A 61 -15.04 9.28 8.68
N LYS A 62 -15.69 9.73 9.76
CA LYS A 62 -15.56 9.12 11.09
C LYS A 62 -15.99 7.65 11.07
N LYS A 63 -17.12 7.33 10.43
CA LYS A 63 -17.62 5.96 10.32
C LYS A 63 -16.66 5.06 9.54
N THR A 64 -16.17 5.50 8.38
CA THR A 64 -15.21 4.74 7.56
C THR A 64 -13.93 4.45 8.36
N ILE A 65 -13.36 5.44 9.03
CA ILE A 65 -12.15 5.26 9.84
C ILE A 65 -12.40 4.34 11.04
N GLN A 66 -13.56 4.43 11.70
CA GLN A 66 -13.94 3.51 12.78
C GLN A 66 -14.06 2.06 12.29
N LEU A 67 -14.57 1.83 11.08
CA LEU A 67 -14.63 0.48 10.50
C LEU A 67 -13.23 -0.07 10.23
N VAL A 68 -12.32 0.74 9.69
CA VAL A 68 -10.93 0.30 9.51
C VAL A 68 -10.25 0.01 10.85
N ASP A 69 -10.44 0.86 11.87
CA ASP A 69 -9.93 0.60 13.22
C ASP A 69 -10.51 -0.68 13.83
N SER A 70 -11.79 -0.99 13.61
CA SER A 70 -12.40 -2.25 14.02
C SER A 70 -11.75 -3.46 13.35
N ILE A 71 -11.55 -3.43 12.02
CA ILE A 71 -10.85 -4.48 11.26
C ILE A 71 -9.41 -4.64 11.77
N SER A 72 -8.74 -3.55 12.18
CA SER A 72 -7.37 -3.62 12.70
C SER A 72 -7.23 -4.45 13.98
N ARG A 73 -8.34 -4.65 14.71
CA ARG A 73 -8.42 -5.43 15.95
C ARG A 73 -9.00 -6.82 15.74
N SER A 74 -9.46 -7.14 14.53
CA SER A 74 -10.02 -8.46 14.22
C SER A 74 -8.90 -9.48 13.96
N ALA A 75 -9.26 -10.75 14.02
CA ALA A 75 -8.43 -11.79 13.40
C ALA A 75 -8.55 -11.70 11.86
N GLY A 76 -7.56 -12.24 11.16
CA GLY A 76 -7.60 -12.42 9.70
C GLY A 76 -6.71 -11.46 8.92
N ILE A 77 -6.61 -11.70 7.61
CA ILE A 77 -5.63 -11.05 6.74
C ILE A 77 -5.84 -9.54 6.57
N SER A 78 -7.10 -9.08 6.60
CA SER A 78 -7.45 -7.66 6.51
C SER A 78 -6.88 -6.83 7.67
N SER A 79 -6.71 -7.44 8.85
CA SER A 79 -6.22 -6.76 10.05
C SER A 79 -4.82 -6.17 9.85
N HIS A 80 -3.97 -6.84 9.07
CA HIS A 80 -2.60 -6.38 8.80
C HIS A 80 -2.58 -5.02 8.07
N PHE A 81 -3.39 -4.88 7.03
CA PHE A 81 -3.50 -3.61 6.32
C PHE A 81 -4.19 -2.56 7.19
N ALA A 82 -5.32 -2.91 7.78
CA ALA A 82 -6.10 -1.99 8.60
C ALA A 82 -5.27 -1.41 9.77
N TRP A 83 -4.44 -2.22 10.41
CA TRP A 83 -3.53 -1.77 11.47
C TRP A 83 -2.50 -0.75 10.98
N ILE A 84 -1.89 -0.98 9.81
CA ILE A 84 -0.97 0.00 9.20
C ILE A 84 -1.74 1.28 8.87
N TYR A 85 -2.88 1.13 8.21
CA TYR A 85 -3.70 2.23 7.72
C TYR A 85 -4.12 3.16 8.86
N THR A 86 -4.67 2.61 9.94
CA THR A 86 -5.05 3.37 11.14
C THR A 86 -3.87 4.17 11.70
N ARG A 87 -2.66 3.58 11.76
CA ARG A 87 -1.46 4.30 12.22
C ARG A 87 -1.00 5.40 11.27
N VAL A 88 -1.09 5.16 9.96
CA VAL A 88 -0.78 6.18 8.95
C VAL A 88 -1.76 7.34 9.09
N MET A 89 -3.05 7.06 9.21
CA MET A 89 -4.11 8.06 9.39
C MET A 89 -3.89 8.94 10.62
N LEU A 90 -3.54 8.34 11.77
CA LEU A 90 -3.21 9.12 12.97
C LEU A 90 -2.02 10.07 12.74
N ASN A 91 -1.01 9.65 11.97
CA ASN A 91 0.12 10.51 11.65
C ASN A 91 -0.24 11.59 10.63
N VAL A 92 -1.05 11.27 9.63
CA VAL A 92 -1.56 12.22 8.64
C VAL A 92 -2.37 13.30 9.32
N GLU A 93 -3.32 12.96 10.20
CA GLU A 93 -4.13 13.93 10.95
C GLU A 93 -3.27 14.89 11.77
N ARG A 94 -2.25 14.37 12.49
CA ARG A 94 -1.28 15.23 13.19
C ARG A 94 -0.55 16.16 12.23
N GLN A 95 -0.12 15.66 11.07
CA GLN A 95 0.62 16.42 10.09
C GLN A 95 -0.22 17.53 9.44
N ILE A 96 -1.52 17.30 9.19
CA ILE A 96 -2.39 18.29 8.55
C ILE A 96 -3.08 19.24 9.55
N SER A 97 -2.93 19.02 10.86
CA SER A 97 -3.53 19.87 11.89
C SER A 97 -3.17 21.36 11.80
N GLY A 98 -2.01 21.69 11.20
CA GLY A 98 -1.57 23.07 10.94
C GLY A 98 -1.64 23.49 9.47
N ALA A 99 -2.23 22.69 8.59
CA ALA A 99 -2.43 23.07 7.19
C ALA A 99 -3.67 23.95 7.02
N ASP A 100 -3.79 24.63 5.89
CA ASP A 100 -5.01 25.37 5.56
C ASP A 100 -6.23 24.43 5.46
N SER A 101 -7.43 24.99 5.63
CA SER A 101 -8.68 24.22 5.66
C SER A 101 -8.92 23.44 4.36
N ALA A 102 -8.60 24.02 3.20
CA ALA A 102 -8.80 23.38 1.90
C ALA A 102 -7.85 22.18 1.71
N THR A 103 -6.57 22.33 2.05
CA THR A 103 -5.60 21.24 2.03
C THR A 103 -5.99 20.10 2.98
N SER A 104 -6.42 20.45 4.20
CA SER A 104 -6.87 19.47 5.19
C SER A 104 -8.11 18.71 4.72
N ALA A 105 -9.10 19.43 4.16
CA ALA A 105 -10.30 18.83 3.60
C ALA A 105 -9.97 17.91 2.41
N PHE A 106 -9.09 18.33 1.50
CA PHE A 106 -8.63 17.52 0.37
C PHE A 106 -8.01 16.21 0.83
N ILE A 107 -7.07 16.27 1.79
CA ILE A 107 -6.35 15.09 2.28
C ILE A 107 -7.32 14.15 2.99
N ARG A 108 -8.19 14.67 3.87
CA ARG A 108 -9.20 13.85 4.58
C ARG A 108 -10.14 13.15 3.61
N LYS A 109 -10.69 13.89 2.64
CA LYS A 109 -11.59 13.32 1.62
C LYS A 109 -10.88 12.21 0.84
N PHE A 110 -9.61 12.41 0.48
CA PHE A 110 -8.84 11.40 -0.23
C PHE A 110 -8.67 10.14 0.62
N GLU A 111 -8.27 10.29 1.89
CA GLU A 111 -8.03 9.14 2.75
C GLU A 111 -9.33 8.37 3.02
N VAL A 112 -10.46 9.04 3.24
CA VAL A 112 -11.77 8.39 3.36
C VAL A 112 -12.11 7.61 2.09
N ALA A 113 -12.01 8.25 0.91
CA ALA A 113 -12.27 7.58 -0.35
C ALA A 113 -11.38 6.35 -0.55
N PHE A 114 -10.09 6.45 -0.22
CA PHE A 114 -9.17 5.34 -0.35
C PHE A 114 -9.43 4.21 0.67
N ALA A 115 -9.88 4.55 1.88
CA ALA A 115 -10.35 3.57 2.87
C ALA A 115 -11.59 2.83 2.39
N ASP A 116 -12.53 3.49 1.70
CA ASP A 116 -13.71 2.85 1.13
C ASP A 116 -13.33 1.78 0.11
N TYR A 117 -12.34 2.01 -0.77
CA TYR A 117 -11.81 0.96 -1.68
C TYR A 117 -11.32 -0.29 -0.95
N PHE A 118 -10.68 -0.12 0.20
CA PHE A 118 -10.23 -1.25 1.01
C PHE A 118 -11.41 -1.99 1.66
N LEU A 119 -12.39 -1.25 2.17
CA LEU A 119 -13.59 -1.83 2.79
C LEU A 119 -14.43 -2.59 1.76
N ASP A 120 -14.58 -2.05 0.56
CA ASP A 120 -15.25 -2.71 -0.56
C ASP A 120 -14.52 -4.00 -0.93
N ALA A 121 -13.19 -3.97 -1.05
CA ALA A 121 -12.41 -5.18 -1.31
C ALA A 121 -12.52 -6.23 -0.19
N CYS A 122 -12.65 -5.80 1.08
CA CYS A 122 -12.93 -6.71 2.19
C CYS A 122 -14.30 -7.38 2.06
N ASN A 123 -15.34 -6.60 1.74
CA ASN A 123 -16.70 -7.09 1.55
C ASN A 123 -16.77 -8.05 0.36
N ASP A 124 -16.20 -7.66 -0.77
CA ASP A 124 -16.15 -8.48 -1.97
C ASP A 124 -15.41 -9.80 -1.73
N ASN A 125 -14.30 -9.75 -0.97
CA ASN A 125 -13.58 -10.98 -0.62
C ASN A 125 -14.42 -11.89 0.28
N LYS A 126 -15.10 -11.32 1.28
CA LYS A 126 -15.99 -12.06 2.19
C LYS A 126 -17.15 -12.71 1.45
N ASN A 127 -17.66 -12.06 0.40
CA ASN A 127 -18.78 -12.54 -0.40
C ASN A 127 -18.36 -13.42 -1.59
N GLY A 128 -17.05 -13.64 -1.79
CA GLY A 128 -16.54 -14.41 -2.94
C GLY A 128 -16.66 -13.69 -4.29
N THR A 129 -16.96 -12.38 -4.29
CA THR A 129 -17.14 -11.55 -5.50
C THR A 129 -15.91 -10.75 -5.87
N LEU A 130 -14.82 -10.85 -5.10
CA LEU A 130 -13.58 -10.10 -5.38
C LEU A 130 -12.97 -10.50 -6.72
N SER A 131 -13.00 -9.54 -7.66
CA SER A 131 -12.43 -9.67 -9.00
C SER A 131 -10.99 -10.19 -8.98
N SER A 132 -10.66 -11.06 -9.94
CA SER A 132 -9.28 -11.51 -10.18
C SER A 132 -8.33 -10.37 -10.56
N SER A 133 -8.87 -9.27 -11.12
CA SER A 133 -8.11 -8.07 -11.49
C SER A 133 -8.00 -7.04 -10.37
N SER A 134 -8.59 -7.29 -9.19
CA SER A 134 -8.49 -6.39 -8.04
C SER A 134 -7.04 -6.28 -7.56
N GLU A 135 -6.58 -5.06 -7.24
CA GLU A 135 -5.24 -4.87 -6.69
C GLU A 135 -5.07 -5.54 -5.31
N TRP A 136 -6.19 -5.81 -4.64
CA TRP A 136 -6.25 -6.50 -3.35
C TRP A 136 -6.26 -8.02 -3.47
N LYS A 137 -6.44 -8.58 -4.67
CA LYS A 137 -6.57 -10.03 -4.87
C LYS A 137 -5.37 -10.80 -4.35
N THR A 138 -4.15 -10.30 -4.59
CA THR A 138 -2.91 -10.90 -4.08
C THR A 138 -2.95 -11.02 -2.56
N LEU A 139 -3.34 -9.94 -1.86
CA LEU A 139 -3.41 -9.93 -0.40
C LEU A 139 -4.37 -11.03 0.06
N PHE A 140 -5.62 -11.00 -0.40
CA PHE A 140 -6.65 -11.92 0.07
C PHE A 140 -6.44 -13.38 -0.33
N SER A 141 -5.74 -13.65 -1.43
CA SER A 141 -5.50 -15.02 -1.91
C SER A 141 -4.36 -15.74 -1.17
N ASN A 142 -3.69 -15.08 -0.22
CA ASN A 142 -2.56 -15.64 0.51
C ASN A 142 -2.77 -15.59 2.04
N PRO A 143 -3.87 -16.15 2.58
CA PRO A 143 -4.19 -16.07 4.02
C PRO A 143 -3.14 -16.74 4.92
N SER A 144 -2.44 -17.74 4.39
CA SER A 144 -1.39 -18.47 5.11
C SER A 144 0.00 -17.84 5.01
N ALA A 145 0.13 -16.70 4.30
CA ALA A 145 1.41 -16.01 4.24
C ALA A 145 1.79 -15.49 5.62
N HIS A 146 3.09 -15.48 5.91
CA HIS A 146 3.58 -14.94 7.16
C HIS A 146 3.15 -13.47 7.33
N SER A 147 2.91 -13.03 8.56
CA SER A 147 2.44 -11.66 8.88
C SER A 147 3.32 -10.57 8.25
N LEU A 148 4.62 -10.82 8.18
CA LEU A 148 5.59 -9.93 7.53
C LEU A 148 5.29 -9.63 6.04
N PRO A 149 5.28 -10.61 5.11
CA PRO A 149 4.89 -10.37 3.73
C PRO A 149 3.52 -9.69 3.61
N LEU A 150 2.55 -10.09 4.44
CA LEU A 150 1.22 -9.45 4.48
C LEU A 150 1.28 -7.99 4.87
N THR A 151 2.10 -7.65 5.86
CA THR A 151 2.27 -6.28 6.34
C THR A 151 3.07 -5.45 5.34
N ILE A 152 4.11 -6.00 4.68
CA ILE A 152 4.79 -5.31 3.58
C ILE A 152 3.85 -5.11 2.40
N MET A 153 3.02 -6.10 2.06
CA MET A 153 1.97 -5.94 1.05
C MET A 153 0.94 -4.91 1.49
N GLY A 154 0.65 -4.77 2.79
CA GLY A 154 -0.21 -3.73 3.34
C GLY A 154 0.39 -2.32 3.27
N ILE A 155 1.69 -2.16 3.57
CA ILE A 155 2.40 -0.89 3.31
C ILE A 155 2.43 -0.63 1.80
N SER A 156 2.64 -1.71 1.04
CA SER A 156 2.54 -1.70 -0.42
C SER A 156 1.11 -1.46 -0.90
N ALA A 157 0.10 -1.54 -0.04
CA ALA A 157 -1.28 -1.27 -0.39
C ALA A 157 -1.60 0.23 -0.27
N HIS A 158 -0.89 1.00 0.56
CA HIS A 158 -0.78 2.46 0.35
C HIS A 158 0.02 2.82 -0.92
N THR A 159 0.68 1.82 -1.52
CA THR A 159 1.17 1.83 -2.90
C THR A 159 0.32 0.95 -3.82
N ASN A 160 -0.96 0.72 -3.53
CA ASN A 160 -1.80 -0.07 -4.43
C ASN A 160 -1.96 0.62 -5.78
N GLY A 161 -2.25 -0.20 -6.78
CA GLY A 161 -2.61 0.27 -8.11
C GLY A 161 -3.91 1.07 -8.14
N ASP A 162 -4.72 1.06 -7.08
CA ASP A 162 -6.04 1.71 -7.06
C ASP A 162 -6.03 3.14 -6.49
N MET A 163 -4.89 3.65 -6.01
CA MET A 163 -4.85 4.99 -5.43
C MET A 163 -5.25 6.09 -6.42
N TRP A 164 -4.94 5.92 -7.72
CA TRP A 164 -5.41 6.85 -8.74
C TRP A 164 -6.93 6.84 -8.90
N GLN A 165 -7.61 5.73 -8.61
CA GLN A 165 -9.07 5.62 -8.70
C GLN A 165 -9.75 6.51 -7.66
N ALA A 166 -9.24 6.48 -6.41
CA ALA A 166 -9.70 7.38 -5.35
C ALA A 166 -9.57 8.86 -5.76
N PHE A 167 -8.49 9.22 -6.46
CA PHE A 167 -8.33 10.57 -6.99
C PHE A 167 -9.37 10.92 -8.06
N VAL A 168 -9.47 10.11 -9.12
CA VAL A 168 -10.31 10.48 -10.29
C VAL A 168 -11.80 10.45 -9.97
N ASN A 169 -12.22 9.63 -9.01
CA ASN A 169 -13.63 9.50 -8.63
C ASN A 169 -14.10 10.60 -7.66
N ASN A 170 -13.18 11.27 -6.96
CA ASN A 170 -13.55 12.20 -5.88
C ASN A 170 -13.11 13.65 -6.09
N PHE A 171 -12.23 13.90 -7.07
CA PHE A 171 -11.60 15.20 -7.28
C PHE A 171 -11.56 15.56 -8.75
N LYS A 172 -11.74 16.86 -9.02
CA LYS A 172 -11.39 17.42 -10.32
C LYS A 172 -9.88 17.47 -10.45
N GLU A 173 -9.40 17.35 -11.67
CA GLU A 173 -7.97 17.39 -11.95
C GLU A 173 -7.26 18.66 -11.42
N LYS A 174 -7.92 19.82 -11.50
CA LYS A 174 -7.39 21.08 -10.96
C LYS A 174 -7.11 20.98 -9.46
N GLU A 175 -8.00 20.33 -8.69
CA GLU A 175 -7.83 20.10 -7.25
C GLU A 175 -6.66 19.16 -6.98
N ILE A 176 -6.55 18.07 -7.75
CA ILE A 176 -5.44 17.11 -7.65
C ILE A 176 -4.09 17.82 -7.87
N ARG A 177 -3.99 18.69 -8.88
CA ARG A 177 -2.77 19.46 -9.14
C ARG A 177 -2.46 20.45 -8.04
N LEU A 178 -3.46 21.16 -7.56
CA LEU A 178 -3.33 22.17 -6.52
C LEU A 178 -2.77 21.55 -5.23
N HIS A 179 -3.35 20.44 -4.78
CA HIS A 179 -2.97 19.81 -3.50
C HIS A 179 -1.93 18.70 -3.63
N LYS A 180 -1.40 18.43 -4.83
CA LYS A 180 -0.37 17.41 -5.09
C LYS A 180 0.82 17.49 -4.13
N LYS A 181 1.36 18.70 -3.91
CA LYS A 181 2.55 18.87 -3.06
C LYS A 181 2.24 18.51 -1.61
N ALA A 182 1.12 18.98 -1.07
CA ALA A 182 0.68 18.67 0.28
C ALA A 182 0.41 17.17 0.47
N PHE A 183 -0.27 16.55 -0.50
CA PHE A 183 -0.52 15.11 -0.51
C PHE A 183 0.79 14.28 -0.51
N LEU A 184 1.77 14.69 -1.31
CA LEU A 184 3.07 14.02 -1.35
C LEU A 184 3.91 14.29 -0.09
N ALA A 185 3.73 15.43 0.58
CA ALA A 185 4.37 15.72 1.86
C ALA A 185 3.88 14.79 2.97
N CYS A 186 2.66 14.26 2.88
CA CYS A 186 2.14 13.24 3.82
C CYS A 186 2.92 11.91 3.76
N GLN A 187 3.85 11.75 2.83
CA GLN A 187 4.81 10.64 2.81
C GLN A 187 5.53 10.46 4.15
N ALA A 188 5.89 11.56 4.82
CA ALA A 188 6.56 11.50 6.11
C ALA A 188 5.73 10.74 7.17
N SER A 189 4.39 10.84 7.10
CA SER A 189 3.48 10.11 7.98
C SER A 189 3.49 8.60 7.74
N ILE A 190 3.66 8.16 6.49
CA ILE A 190 3.84 6.74 6.16
C ILE A 190 5.21 6.24 6.65
N VAL A 191 6.26 7.04 6.45
CA VAL A 191 7.63 6.71 6.86
C VAL A 191 7.71 6.46 8.38
N LYS A 192 6.99 7.26 9.18
CA LYS A 192 6.89 7.07 10.63
C LYS A 192 6.32 5.71 11.04
N VAL A 193 5.46 5.09 10.23
CA VAL A 193 4.93 3.74 10.46
C VAL A 193 5.88 2.68 9.88
N TYR A 194 6.45 2.94 8.70
CA TYR A 194 7.34 2.03 8.00
C TYR A 194 8.66 1.78 8.75
N TYR A 195 9.31 2.81 9.34
CA TYR A 195 10.62 2.65 9.97
C TYR A 195 10.61 1.74 11.20
N PRO A 196 9.73 1.91 12.20
CA PRO A 196 9.65 0.98 13.33
C PRO A 196 9.35 -0.45 12.90
N PHE A 197 8.50 -0.60 11.88
CA PHE A 197 8.20 -1.91 11.30
C PHE A 197 9.44 -2.53 10.66
N PHE A 198 10.15 -1.78 9.81
CA PHE A 198 11.41 -2.22 9.21
C PHE A 198 12.45 -2.61 10.26
N ASP A 199 12.60 -1.82 11.32
CA ASP A 199 13.51 -2.13 12.43
C ASP A 199 13.13 -3.43 13.14
N SER A 200 11.84 -3.64 13.43
CA SER A 200 11.34 -4.86 14.06
C SER A 200 11.57 -6.11 13.19
N ILE A 201 11.61 -5.95 11.87
CA ILE A 201 11.90 -7.07 10.96
C ILE A 201 13.39 -7.31 10.87
N ALA A 202 14.17 -6.22 10.78
CA ALA A 202 15.60 -6.30 10.68
C ALA A 202 16.16 -7.10 11.85
N THR A 203 15.64 -6.92 13.08
CA THR A 203 16.06 -7.70 14.25
C THR A 203 15.75 -9.20 14.16
N GLN A 204 14.73 -9.61 13.40
CA GLN A 204 14.33 -11.02 13.25
C GLN A 204 15.06 -11.77 12.14
N SER A 205 15.81 -11.07 11.28
CA SER A 205 16.52 -11.67 10.14
C SER A 205 17.99 -11.29 10.17
N PRO A 206 18.92 -12.23 10.43
CA PRO A 206 20.36 -11.96 10.40
C PRO A 206 20.81 -11.30 9.09
N TYR A 207 20.19 -11.69 7.98
CA TYR A 207 20.42 -11.06 6.68
C TYR A 207 20.05 -9.57 6.68
N LEU A 208 18.87 -9.20 7.20
CA LEU A 208 18.45 -7.81 7.25
C LEU A 208 19.24 -7.00 8.29
N GLN A 209 19.70 -7.61 9.39
CA GLN A 209 20.66 -6.99 10.30
C GLN A 209 21.97 -6.66 9.58
N PHE A 210 22.52 -7.63 8.85
CA PHE A 210 23.73 -7.43 8.05
C PHE A 210 23.52 -6.33 7.02
N MET A 211 22.40 -6.34 6.28
CA MET A 211 22.09 -5.29 5.31
C MET A 211 21.94 -3.93 5.98
N LYS A 212 21.28 -3.84 7.14
CA LYS A 212 21.14 -2.57 7.89
C LYS A 212 22.51 -2.02 8.28
N PHE A 213 23.42 -2.89 8.75
CA PHE A 213 24.79 -2.53 9.11
C PHE A 213 25.64 -2.15 7.89
N ALA A 214 25.73 -3.04 6.90
CA ALA A 214 26.55 -2.88 5.70
C ALA A 214 26.14 -1.69 4.84
N THR A 215 24.87 -1.30 4.88
CA THR A 215 24.38 -0.14 4.12
C THR A 215 24.31 1.13 4.94
N VAL A 216 24.73 1.13 6.21
CA VAL A 216 24.73 2.31 7.10
C VAL A 216 23.36 3.02 7.08
N GLY A 217 22.26 2.24 7.04
CA GLY A 217 20.90 2.77 6.99
C GLY A 217 20.38 3.24 5.62
N LEU A 218 21.15 3.12 4.51
CA LEU A 218 20.68 3.49 3.17
C LEU A 218 19.41 2.73 2.74
N VAL A 219 19.18 1.52 3.27
CA VAL A 219 17.98 0.73 2.99
C VAL A 219 16.69 1.43 3.45
N LYS A 220 16.71 2.15 4.59
CA LYS A 220 15.54 2.90 5.07
C LYS A 220 15.20 4.05 4.13
N ASN A 221 16.21 4.85 3.81
CA ASN A 221 16.08 5.98 2.87
C ASN A 221 15.60 5.51 1.50
N LEU A 222 16.02 4.32 1.09
CA LEU A 222 15.58 3.73 -0.16
C LEU A 222 14.11 3.31 -0.12
N GLY A 223 13.67 2.66 0.96
CA GLY A 223 12.25 2.35 1.19
C GLY A 223 11.37 3.61 1.14
N GLU A 224 11.80 4.68 1.81
CA GLU A 224 11.13 5.99 1.74
C GLU A 224 11.06 6.52 0.30
N ARG A 225 12.18 6.52 -0.43
CA ARG A 225 12.22 6.97 -1.84
C ARG A 225 11.30 6.14 -2.74
N ILE A 226 11.21 4.85 -2.51
CA ILE A 226 10.32 3.94 -3.24
C ILE A 226 8.86 4.34 -3.02
N ILE A 227 8.43 4.49 -1.76
CA ILE A 227 7.05 4.84 -1.43
C ILE A 227 6.72 6.22 -2.01
N TYR A 228 7.62 7.20 -1.89
CA TYR A 228 7.46 8.53 -2.51
C TYR A 228 7.29 8.45 -4.03
N LYS A 229 8.19 7.74 -4.73
CA LYS A 229 8.14 7.57 -6.19
C LYS A 229 6.84 6.90 -6.62
N TRP A 230 6.37 5.93 -5.85
CA TRP A 230 5.11 5.27 -6.13
C TRP A 230 3.91 6.20 -5.97
N ARG A 231 3.79 6.89 -4.84
CA ARG A 231 2.69 7.87 -4.62
C ARG A 231 2.68 8.92 -5.71
N ARG A 232 3.85 9.47 -6.05
CA ARG A 232 3.98 10.43 -7.17
C ARG A 232 3.50 9.83 -8.49
N ARG A 233 3.79 8.55 -8.77
CA ARG A 233 3.33 7.86 -9.98
C ARG A 233 1.81 7.74 -10.03
N GLN A 234 1.17 7.40 -8.91
CA GLN A 234 -0.29 7.30 -8.80
C GLN A 234 -0.99 8.66 -8.97
N VAL A 235 -0.48 9.73 -8.34
CA VAL A 235 -1.03 11.08 -8.58
C VAL A 235 -0.86 11.49 -10.05
N ASN A 236 0.29 11.17 -10.66
CA ASN A 236 0.51 11.45 -12.08
C ASN A 236 -0.39 10.60 -12.99
N LEU A 237 -0.72 9.37 -12.61
CA LEU A 237 -1.71 8.54 -13.32
C LEU A 237 -3.09 9.18 -13.23
N ALA A 238 -3.52 9.60 -12.04
CA ALA A 238 -4.80 10.28 -11.85
C ALA A 238 -4.90 11.56 -12.68
N ILE A 239 -3.85 12.38 -12.71
CA ILE A 239 -3.81 13.57 -13.57
C ILE A 239 -3.89 13.19 -15.06
N LEU A 240 -3.18 12.14 -15.46
CA LEU A 240 -3.12 11.70 -16.85
C LEU A 240 -4.46 11.15 -17.36
N TYR A 241 -5.24 10.53 -16.48
CA TYR A 241 -6.59 10.04 -16.75
C TYR A 241 -7.49 11.10 -17.40
N PHE A 242 -7.38 12.37 -16.96
CA PHE A 242 -8.24 13.44 -17.45
C PHE A 242 -7.88 13.98 -18.85
N HIS A 243 -6.67 13.68 -19.38
CA HIS A 243 -6.17 14.32 -20.61
C HIS A 243 -5.77 13.37 -21.72
N ASP A 244 -5.31 12.17 -21.38
CA ASP A 244 -4.67 11.27 -22.32
C ASP A 244 -4.92 9.83 -21.90
N GLN A 245 -6.11 9.33 -22.24
CA GLN A 245 -6.57 7.98 -21.87
C GLN A 245 -5.64 6.89 -22.43
N SER A 246 -5.10 7.08 -23.63
CA SER A 246 -4.17 6.13 -24.26
C SER A 246 -2.88 5.99 -23.45
N ARG A 247 -2.23 7.13 -23.14
CA ARG A 247 -1.01 7.13 -22.32
C ARG A 247 -1.30 6.71 -20.88
N PHE A 248 -2.47 7.03 -20.34
CA PHE A 248 -2.94 6.55 -19.04
C PHE A 248 -2.98 5.02 -19.03
N ASN A 249 -3.70 4.40 -19.96
CA ASN A 249 -3.81 2.94 -20.06
C ASN A 249 -2.44 2.28 -20.18
N ARG A 250 -1.58 2.80 -21.08
CA ARG A 250 -0.21 2.29 -21.25
C ARG A 250 0.60 2.37 -19.96
N LYS A 251 0.54 3.49 -19.23
CA LYS A 251 1.26 3.64 -17.97
C LYS A 251 0.66 2.78 -16.86
N LEU A 252 -0.66 2.65 -16.80
CA LEU A 252 -1.35 1.81 -15.83
C LEU A 252 -0.90 0.35 -15.98
N GLU A 253 -0.83 -0.17 -17.20
CA GLU A 253 -0.33 -1.53 -17.46
C GLU A 253 1.12 -1.72 -17.01
N VAL A 254 1.98 -0.72 -17.20
CA VAL A 254 3.36 -0.76 -16.67
C VAL A 254 3.36 -0.78 -15.13
N VAL A 255 2.46 -0.04 -14.49
CA VAL A 255 2.33 -0.04 -13.02
C VAL A 255 1.84 -1.39 -12.51
N LYS A 256 0.80 -1.97 -13.11
CA LYS A 256 0.27 -3.29 -12.78
C LYS A 256 1.33 -4.38 -12.87
N LYS A 257 2.03 -4.48 -14.01
CA LYS A 257 3.13 -5.45 -14.19
C LYS A 257 4.23 -5.29 -13.15
N LYS A 258 4.56 -4.05 -12.76
CA LYS A 258 5.55 -3.80 -11.71
C LYS A 258 5.05 -4.27 -10.34
N LYS A 259 3.80 -3.95 -9.99
CA LYS A 259 3.18 -4.40 -8.74
C LYS A 259 3.15 -5.92 -8.67
N GLU A 260 2.64 -6.59 -9.69
CA GLU A 260 2.61 -8.06 -9.75
C GLU A 260 3.99 -8.70 -9.53
N LYS A 261 5.04 -8.11 -10.12
CA LYS A 261 6.41 -8.58 -9.92
C LYS A 261 6.87 -8.42 -8.46
N ILE A 262 6.53 -7.30 -7.81
CA ILE A 262 6.85 -7.05 -6.40
C ILE A 262 6.08 -8.03 -5.51
N ASP A 263 4.77 -8.16 -5.73
CA ASP A 263 3.88 -9.09 -5.03
C ASP A 263 4.44 -10.53 -5.08
N LYS A 264 4.80 -11.01 -6.27
CA LYS A 264 5.43 -12.33 -6.46
C LYS A 264 6.75 -12.47 -5.70
N LEU A 265 7.60 -11.43 -5.72
CA LEU A 265 8.87 -11.44 -4.99
C LEU A 265 8.67 -11.47 -3.47
N LEU A 266 7.70 -10.70 -2.95
CA LEU A 266 7.38 -10.67 -1.53
C LEU A 266 6.88 -12.03 -1.03
N LEU A 267 5.96 -12.65 -1.78
CA LEU A 267 5.42 -13.97 -1.44
C LEU A 267 6.47 -15.07 -1.51
N HIS A 268 7.30 -15.08 -2.56
CA HIS A 268 8.27 -16.16 -2.78
C HIS A 268 9.53 -16.03 -1.91
N ARG A 269 10.12 -14.84 -1.76
CA ARG A 269 11.42 -14.71 -1.07
C ARG A 269 11.30 -14.61 0.42
N ILE A 270 10.26 -13.96 0.94
CA ILE A 270 10.12 -13.81 2.39
C ILE A 270 9.76 -15.14 3.05
N SER A 271 9.03 -16.01 2.34
CA SER A 271 8.76 -17.39 2.80
C SER A 271 10.02 -18.26 2.89
N LEU A 272 11.09 -17.91 2.17
CA LEU A 272 12.40 -18.60 2.27
C LEU A 272 13.28 -18.07 3.41
N ILE A 273 13.12 -16.80 3.78
CA ILE A 273 13.96 -16.14 4.81
C ILE A 273 13.44 -16.44 6.22
N LEU A 274 12.13 -16.60 6.37
CA LEU A 274 11.53 -16.84 7.67
C LEU A 274 11.49 -18.35 7.92
N PRO A 275 12.07 -18.83 9.04
CA PRO A 275 11.94 -20.23 9.40
C PRO A 275 10.44 -20.55 9.49
N LYS A 276 9.99 -21.58 8.75
CA LYS A 276 8.67 -22.16 9.01
C LYS A 276 8.67 -22.45 10.51
N LYS A 277 7.83 -21.78 11.30
CA LYS A 277 7.61 -22.19 12.70
C LYS A 277 7.24 -23.66 12.58
N ALA A 278 8.18 -24.53 12.96
CA ALA A 278 7.93 -25.97 13.00
C ALA A 278 6.67 -26.08 13.83
N GLY A 279 5.57 -26.52 13.20
CA GLY A 279 4.31 -26.63 13.87
C GLY A 279 4.57 -27.46 15.11
N ARG A 280 4.60 -26.82 16.28
CA ARG A 280 4.26 -27.51 17.51
C ARG A 280 2.81 -27.88 17.28
N SER A 281 2.63 -29.02 16.63
CA SER A 281 1.45 -29.84 16.80
C SER A 281 1.31 -29.97 18.30
N SER A 282 0.47 -29.12 18.89
CA SER A 282 -0.08 -29.37 20.20
C SER A 282 -1.00 -30.56 20.01
N GLY A 283 -0.39 -31.75 19.90
CA GLY A 283 -1.03 -33.02 20.07
C GLY A 283 -1.50 -33.09 21.51
N ILE A 284 -2.63 -32.43 21.79
CA ILE A 284 -3.42 -32.73 22.97
C ILE A 284 -4.08 -34.07 22.63
N SER A 285 -3.37 -35.17 22.90
CA SER A 285 -3.99 -36.47 23.01
C SER A 285 -4.92 -36.42 24.21
N ILE A 286 -6.22 -36.25 23.96
CA ILE A 286 -7.25 -36.56 24.95
C ILE A 286 -7.33 -38.09 24.98
N SER A 287 -6.53 -38.74 25.83
CA SER A 287 -6.73 -40.15 26.11
C SER A 287 -8.01 -40.29 26.94
N GLY A 288 -9.11 -40.66 26.28
CA GLY A 288 -10.28 -41.18 26.97
C GLY A 288 -9.90 -42.50 27.64
N ARG A 289 -9.93 -42.53 28.97
CA ARG A 289 -10.10 -43.78 29.73
C ARG A 289 -11.58 -44.14 29.64
N GLN A 290 -11.87 -45.34 29.16
CA GLN A 290 -13.03 -46.13 29.58
C GLN A 290 -12.55 -47.11 30.65
#